data_AF-A0A1M6I697-F1
#
_entry.id   AF-A0A1M6I697-F1
#
_cell.length_a   1.000
_cell.length_b   1.000
_cell.length_c   1.000
_cell.angle_alpha   90.00
_cell.angle_beta   90.00
_cell.angle_gamma   90.00
#
_symmetry.space_group_name_H-M   'P 1'
#
loop_
_entity.id
_entity.type
_entity.pdbx_description
1 polymer ?
#
loop_
_entity_poly.entity_id
_entity_poly.type
_entity_poly.pdbx_seq_one_letter_code
_entity_poly.pdbx_strand_id
1 'polypeptide(L)' 'MTNPIAVFLTLLILAGLGYDLIWMDGQATLVLSRKFFDLIEWVAFWR' A
#
# COMPACT_ATOMS: atom_id res chain seq x y z
N MET A 1 23.23 6.66 6.47
CA MET A 1 23.20 5.44 5.62
C MET A 1 22.08 5.59 4.61
N THR A 2 22.33 6.30 3.52
CA THR A 2 21.36 6.46 2.44
C THR A 2 21.31 5.13 1.70
N ASN A 3 20.23 4.36 1.88
CA ASN A 3 20.03 3.10 1.17
C ASN A 3 19.33 3.42 -0.15
N PRO A 4 20.00 3.30 -1.32
CA PRO A 4 19.39 3.60 -2.62
C PRO A 4 18.12 2.78 -2.87
N ILE A 5 18.06 1.56 -2.34
CA ILE A 5 16.87 0.69 -2.43
C ILE A 5 15.71 1.31 -1.66
N ALA A 6 15.95 1.84 -0.46
CA ALA A 6 14.90 2.47 0.34
C ALA A 6 14.34 3.72 -0.37
N VAL A 7 15.19 4.52 -1.01
CA VAL A 7 14.77 5.67 -1.81
C VAL A 7 13.92 5.23 -2.99
N PHE A 8 14.38 4.22 -3.74
CA PHE A 8 13.65 3.68 -4.88
C PHE A 8 12.27 3.13 -4.47
N LEU A 9 12.20 2.34 -3.40
CA LEU A 9 10.94 1.79 -2.89
C LEU A 9 9.97 2.90 -2.46
N THR A 10 10.48 3.93 -1.80
CA THR A 10 9.65 5.09 -1.41
C THR A 10 9.07 5.78 -2.63
N LEU A 11 9.89 6.06 -3.65
CA LEU A 11 9.43 6.67 -4.89
C LEU A 11 8.42 5.79 -5.63
N LEU A 12 8.66 4.49 -5.69
CA LEU A 12 7.77 3.52 -6.33
C LEU A 12 6.39 3.50 -5.66
N ILE A 13 6.35 3.43 -4.32
CA ILE A 13 5.09 3.43 -3.56
C ILE A 13 4.35 4.75 -3.74
N LEU A 14 5.03 5.88 -3.61
CA LEU A 14 4.41 7.21 -3.76
C LEU A 14 3.89 7.43 -5.19
N ALA A 15 4.63 6.98 -6.20
CA ALA A 15 4.17 7.04 -7.59
C ALA A 15 2.91 6.19 -7.81
N GLY A 16 2.87 4.98 -7.25
CA GLY A 16 1.69 4.10 -7.33
C GLY A 16 0.46 4.70 -6.65
N LEU A 17 0.62 5.24 -5.43
CA LEU A 17 -0.46 5.91 -4.69
C LEU A 17 -0.93 7.19 -5.43
N GLY A 18 0.00 7.98 -5.94
CA GLY A 18 -0.33 9.18 -6.73
C GLY A 18 -1.09 8.83 -8.02
N TYR A 19 -0.67 7.77 -8.70
CA TYR A 19 -1.36 7.27 -9.90
C TYR A 19 -2.80 6.84 -9.57
N ASP A 20 -2.98 6.06 -8.50
CA ASP A 20 -4.30 5.59 -8.06
C ASP A 20 -5.22 6.76 -7.66
N LEU A 21 -4.70 7.75 -6.93
CA LEU A 21 -5.50 8.92 -6.51
C LEU A 21 -5.93 9.83 -7.66
N ILE A 22 -5.06 10.03 -8.66
CA ILE A 22 -5.33 10.99 -9.74
C ILE A 22 -6.13 10.37 -10.89
N TRP A 23 -5.86 9.11 -11.24
CA TRP A 23 -6.48 8.46 -12.42
C TRP A 23 -7.53 7.40 -12.07
N MET A 24 -7.52 6.85 -10.86
CA MET A 24 -8.37 5.72 -10.46
C MET A 24 -9.24 6.04 -9.24
N ASP A 25 -9.36 7.31 -8.87
CA ASP A 25 -10.14 7.83 -7.73
C ASP A 25 -9.82 7.14 -6.38
N GLY A 26 -8.60 6.59 -6.23
CA GLY A 26 -8.18 5.87 -5.03
C GLY A 26 -8.80 4.47 -4.88
N GLN A 27 -9.46 3.93 -5.91
CA GLN A 27 -10.17 2.66 -5.81
C GLN A 27 -9.23 1.48 -5.51
N ALA A 28 -8.03 1.45 -6.10
CA ALA A 28 -7.10 0.34 -5.88
C ALA A 28 -6.59 0.35 -4.44
N THR A 29 -6.25 1.52 -3.89
CA THR A 29 -5.84 1.67 -2.49
C THR A 29 -6.96 1.27 -1.54
N LEU A 30 -8.22 1.64 -1.83
CA LEU A 30 -9.37 1.23 -1.03
C LEU A 30 -9.56 -0.30 -1.00
N VAL A 31 -9.37 -0.98 -2.14
CA VAL A 31 -9.40 -2.46 -2.20
C VAL A 31 -8.26 -3.05 -1.36
N LEU A 32 -7.05 -2.50 -1.48
CA LEU A 32 -5.90 -2.95 -0.72
C LEU A 32 -6.12 -2.80 0.79
N SER A 33 -6.68 -1.66 1.24
CA SER A 33 -7.00 -1.41 2.64
C SER A 33 -8.03 -2.40 3.19
N ARG A 34 -9.08 -2.72 2.44
CA ARG A 34 -10.07 -3.73 2.84
C ARG A 34 -9.42 -5.11 3.01
N LYS A 35 -8.61 -5.53 2.04
CA LYS A 35 -7.90 -6.82 2.10
C LYS A 35 -6.87 -6.89 3.21
N PHE A 36 -6.23 -5.77 3.51
CA PHE A 36 -5.31 -5.67 4.64
C PHE A 36 -6.05 -5.80 5.97
N PHE A 37 -7.25 -5.22 6.09
CA PHE A 37 -8.10 -5.41 7.27
C PHE A 37 -8.54 -6.87 7.43
N ASP A 38 -8.98 -7.53 6.34
CA ASP A 38 -9.28 -8.98 6.33
C ASP A 38 -8.07 -9.80 6.84
N LEU A 39 -6.86 -9.42 6.40
CA LEU A 39 -5.62 -10.08 6.83
C LEU A 39 -5.33 -9.85 8.31
N ILE A 40 -5.50 -8.62 8.83
CA ILE A 40 -5.35 -8.32 10.26
C ILE A 40 -6.30 -9.19 11.08
N GLU A 41 -7.58 -9.28 10.68
CA GLU A 41 -8.57 -10.10 11.37
C GLU A 41 -8.16 -11.58 11.37
N TRP A 42 -7.73 -12.10 10.21
CA TRP A 42 -7.22 -13.46 10.11
C TRP A 42 -6.02 -13.69 11.02
N VAL A 43 -5.00 -12.81 11.01
CA VAL A 43 -3.83 -12.93 11.90
C VAL A 43 -4.25 -12.85 13.38
N ALA A 44 -5.18 -11.96 13.71
CA ALA A 44 -5.70 -11.80 15.07
C ALA A 44 -6.43 -13.05 15.57
N PHE A 45 -7.10 -13.80 14.68
CA PHE A 45 -7.71 -15.09 14.98
C PHE A 45 -6.68 -16.18 15.35
N TRP A 46 -5.49 -16.18 14.72
CA TRP A 46 -4.43 -17.15 14.99
C TRP A 46 -3.55 -16.81 16.20
N ARG A 47 -3.69 -15.61 16.76
CA ARG A 47 -3.00 -15.23 17.99
C ARG A 47 -3.52 -16.01 19.19
#